data_AF-A0A345H038-F1
#
_entry.id   AF-A0A345H038-F1
#
_cell.length_a   1.000
_cell.length_b   1.000
_cell.length_c   1.000
_cell.angle_alpha   90.00
_cell.angle_beta   90.00
_cell.angle_gamma   90.00
#
_symmetry.space_group_name_H-M   'P 1'
#
loop_
_entity.id
_entity.type
_entity.pdbx_description
1 polymer ?
#
loop_
_entity_poly.entity_id
_entity_poly.type
_entity_poly.pdbx_seq_one_letter_code
_entity_poly.pdbx_strand_id
1 'polypeptide(L)'
;MEKRTDKNSYTVIFAIGMVLVVGAILAYLASTFRPMIAENERLEKQQNILYAMGVNNNEPGSATFVSTQDAPKLFQQYIKEQLVIEDGEVKTDDQAYLIDVKKEQTRAKAGKSRRLPLFVGEKDGKKFYIAPIRGKGLWDAIWGYIAMDENMVVQGVYFDHKGETPGLGANIKQRYFMDDFSGEHLLTDSGSFKGITVSKTNADPTNKDKEDYEVDAIAGATITGDGISAMIKKDLRLYVPYFKNLKNRG
;
A
#
# COMPACT_ATOMS: atom_id res chain seq x y z
N MET A 1 3.95 59.18 -23.85
CA MET A 1 4.64 58.06 -24.53
C MET A 1 4.14 56.78 -23.91
N GLU A 2 3.38 55.98 -24.67
CA GLU A 2 2.91 54.66 -24.21
C GLU A 2 4.13 53.73 -24.07
N LYS A 3 4.32 53.12 -22.89
CA LYS A 3 5.42 52.17 -22.71
C LYS A 3 5.14 50.96 -23.60
N ARG A 4 6.14 50.51 -24.35
CA ARG A 4 6.02 49.34 -25.26
C ARG A 4 5.61 48.04 -24.56
N THR A 5 5.70 48.00 -23.24
CA THR A 5 5.27 46.90 -22.36
C THR A 5 3.76 46.82 -22.14
N ASP A 6 3.03 47.92 -22.34
CA ASP A 6 1.59 48.00 -22.05
C ASP A 6 0.74 47.55 -23.25
N LYS A 7 1.39 47.22 -24.37
CA LYS A 7 0.73 46.71 -25.57
C LYS A 7 0.31 45.26 -25.35
N ASN A 8 -0.95 44.94 -25.65
CA ASN A 8 -1.47 43.57 -25.63
C ASN A 8 -0.57 42.58 -26.40
N SER A 9 0.04 42.99 -27.52
CA SER A 9 0.97 42.16 -28.28
C SER A 9 2.24 41.81 -27.50
N TYR A 10 2.78 42.73 -26.71
CA TYR A 10 3.95 42.48 -25.86
C TYR A 10 3.59 41.47 -24.77
N THR A 11 2.45 41.66 -24.08
CA THR A 11 1.96 40.74 -23.06
C THR A 11 1.78 39.33 -23.61
N VAL A 12 1.19 39.19 -24.81
CA VAL A 12 0.98 37.88 -25.46
C VAL A 12 2.31 37.21 -25.82
N ILE A 13 3.24 37.93 -26.46
CA ILE A 13 4.55 37.37 -26.86
C ILE A 13 5.38 37.00 -25.63
N PHE A 14 5.37 37.86 -24.61
CA PHE A 14 6.05 37.61 -23.33
C PHE A 14 5.48 36.37 -22.63
N ALA A 15 4.14 36.23 -22.57
CA ALA A 15 3.50 35.06 -21.99
C ALA A 15 3.86 33.78 -22.74
N ILE A 16 3.86 33.81 -24.08
CA ILE A 16 4.30 32.67 -24.91
C ILE A 16 5.76 32.30 -24.60
N GLY A 17 6.66 33.30 -24.59
CA GLY A 17 8.06 33.08 -24.25
C GLY A 17 8.24 32.49 -22.85
N MET A 18 7.53 33.01 -21.86
CA MET A 18 7.55 32.52 -20.48
C MET A 18 7.03 31.08 -20.38
N VAL A 19 5.92 30.73 -21.04
CA VAL A 19 5.40 29.36 -21.07
C VAL A 19 6.40 28.40 -21.71
N LEU A 20 7.07 28.80 -22.80
CA LEU A 20 8.09 27.98 -23.44
C LEU A 20 9.29 27.75 -22.52
N VAL A 21 9.78 28.81 -21.86
CA VAL A 21 10.93 28.72 -20.94
C VAL A 21 10.58 27.85 -19.73
N VAL A 22 9.46 28.13 -19.05
CA VAL A 22 9.04 27.36 -17.86
C VAL A 22 8.72 25.92 -18.24
N GLY A 23 8.03 25.69 -19.36
CA GLY A 23 7.72 24.37 -19.87
C GLY A 23 8.97 23.55 -20.19
N ALA A 24 9.97 24.16 -20.84
CA ALA A 24 11.24 23.49 -21.16
C ALA A 24 12.02 23.12 -19.89
N ILE A 25 12.11 24.03 -18.91
CA ILE A 25 12.78 23.75 -17.63
C ILE A 25 12.08 22.62 -16.89
N LEU A 26 10.75 22.67 -16.75
CA LEU A 26 9.98 21.61 -16.07
C LEU A 26 10.10 20.26 -16.78
N ALA A 27 10.03 20.25 -18.11
CA ALA A 27 10.19 19.03 -18.90
C ALA A 27 11.59 18.43 -18.74
N TYR A 28 12.63 19.26 -18.75
CA TYR A 28 14.02 18.82 -18.52
C TYR A 28 14.19 18.23 -17.11
N LEU A 29 13.75 18.93 -16.06
CA LEU A 29 13.85 18.43 -14.69
C LEU A 29 13.07 17.13 -14.51
N ALA A 30 11.84 17.08 -15.03
CA ALA A 30 11.02 15.87 -14.96
C ALA A 30 11.68 14.70 -15.69
N SER A 31 12.26 14.91 -16.87
CA SER A 31 12.92 13.85 -17.63
C SER A 31 14.17 13.33 -16.91
N THR A 32 14.98 14.23 -16.36
CA THR A 32 16.25 13.89 -15.68
C THR A 32 16.01 13.12 -14.38
N PHE A 33 14.99 13.50 -13.59
CA PHE A 33 14.72 12.84 -12.31
C PHE A 33 13.83 11.61 -12.38
N ARG A 34 13.12 11.38 -13.49
CA ARG A 34 12.24 10.20 -13.67
C ARG A 34 12.89 8.87 -13.31
N PRO A 35 14.12 8.53 -13.77
CA PRO A 35 14.75 7.26 -13.43
C PRO A 35 15.04 7.14 -11.93
N MET A 36 15.47 8.22 -11.28
CA MET A 36 15.75 8.25 -9.85
C MET A 36 14.47 8.07 -9.03
N ILE A 37 13.36 8.72 -9.43
CA ILE A 37 12.05 8.56 -8.80
C ILE A 37 11.58 7.11 -8.93
N ALA A 38 11.67 6.53 -10.14
CA ALA A 38 11.26 5.15 -10.38
C ALA A 38 12.08 4.14 -9.55
N GLU A 39 13.38 4.37 -9.40
CA GLU A 39 14.22 3.53 -8.55
C GLU A 39 13.87 3.68 -7.06
N ASN A 40 13.63 4.90 -6.60
CA ASN A 40 13.18 5.13 -5.22
C ASN A 40 11.82 4.47 -4.93
N GLU A 41 10.85 4.58 -5.85
CA GLU A 41 9.56 3.88 -5.75
C GLU A 41 9.76 2.36 -5.71
N ARG A 42 10.69 1.83 -6.50
CA ARG A 42 11.02 0.39 -6.50
C ARG A 42 11.58 -0.06 -5.15
N LEU A 43 12.51 0.70 -4.58
CA LEU A 43 13.12 0.42 -3.27
C LEU A 43 12.10 0.55 -2.15
N GLU A 44 11.24 1.57 -2.21
CA GLU A 44 10.15 1.79 -1.25
C GLU A 44 9.18 0.61 -1.22
N LYS A 45 8.80 0.06 -2.38
CA LYS A 45 7.98 -1.17 -2.42
C LYS A 45 8.63 -2.33 -1.67
N GLN A 46 9.93 -2.54 -1.85
CA GLN A 46 10.67 -3.59 -1.14
C GLN A 46 10.68 -3.32 0.36
N GLN A 47 10.96 -2.08 0.79
CA GLN A 47 10.89 -1.67 2.18
C GLN A 47 9.50 -1.90 2.79
N ASN A 48 8.44 -1.55 2.07
CA ASN A 48 7.06 -1.67 2.54
C ASN A 48 6.62 -3.14 2.70
N ILE A 49 7.00 -4.01 1.76
CA ILE A 49 6.75 -5.46 1.84
C ILE A 49 7.50 -6.06 3.03
N LEU A 50 8.79 -5.73 3.17
CA LEU A 50 9.62 -6.16 4.30
C LEU A 50 9.05 -5.66 5.64
N TYR A 51 8.57 -4.41 5.67
CA TYR A 51 8.00 -3.80 6.85
C TYR A 51 6.80 -4.56 7.37
N ALA A 52 5.84 -4.88 6.48
CA ALA A 52 4.63 -5.63 6.84
C ALA A 52 4.96 -7.03 7.39
N MET A 53 6.06 -7.65 6.94
CA MET A 53 6.58 -8.92 7.44
C MET A 53 7.41 -8.78 8.75
N GLY A 54 7.52 -7.57 9.30
CA GLY A 54 8.29 -7.31 10.51
C GLY A 54 9.81 -7.28 10.29
N VAL A 55 10.28 -7.05 9.06
CA VAL A 55 11.69 -6.76 8.75
C VAL A 55 11.84 -5.25 8.60
N ASN A 56 12.13 -4.59 9.71
CA ASN A 56 12.22 -3.14 9.84
C ASN A 56 13.18 -2.77 10.99
N ASN A 57 13.47 -1.48 11.13
CA ASN A 57 14.37 -0.93 12.16
C ASN A 57 13.57 -0.10 13.17
N ASN A 58 12.34 -0.51 13.49
CA ASN A 58 11.47 0.24 14.39
C ASN A 58 12.11 0.38 15.77
N GLU A 59 11.97 1.57 16.34
CA GLU A 59 12.19 1.84 17.76
C GLU A 59 10.84 2.09 18.44
N PRO A 60 10.74 2.10 19.78
CA PRO A 60 9.50 2.39 20.46
C PRO A 60 8.85 3.69 19.93
N GLY A 61 7.68 3.56 19.29
CA GLY A 61 6.92 4.67 18.74
C GLY A 61 7.34 5.16 17.33
N SER A 62 8.34 4.56 16.68
CA SER A 62 8.79 4.98 15.34
C SER A 62 8.51 3.92 14.26
N ALA A 63 8.03 4.38 13.10
CA ALA A 63 7.86 3.55 11.90
C ALA A 63 9.07 3.72 10.98
N THR A 64 10.13 2.95 11.25
CA THR A 64 11.44 3.07 10.61
C THR A 64 11.73 1.86 9.73
N PHE A 65 11.92 2.11 8.44
CA PHE A 65 12.25 1.07 7.46
C PHE A 65 13.71 0.63 7.55
N VAL A 66 14.01 -0.53 6.98
CA VAL A 66 15.39 -0.89 6.60
C VAL A 66 15.94 0.13 5.61
N SER A 67 17.27 0.28 5.52
CA SER A 67 17.87 1.25 4.60
C SER A 67 17.54 0.90 3.14
N THR A 68 17.54 1.90 2.25
CA THR A 68 17.36 1.68 0.79
C THR A 68 18.51 0.87 0.18
N GLN A 69 19.68 0.83 0.84
CA GLN A 69 20.84 0.04 0.43
C GLN A 69 20.68 -1.44 0.80
N ASP A 70 20.03 -1.72 1.93
CA ASP A 70 19.84 -3.08 2.44
C ASP A 70 18.54 -3.72 1.95
N ALA A 71 17.53 -2.91 1.65
CA ALA A 71 16.21 -3.39 1.22
C ALA A 71 16.27 -4.43 0.08
N PRO A 72 17.06 -4.27 -1.00
CA PRO A 72 17.14 -5.29 -2.05
C PRO A 72 17.71 -6.62 -1.56
N LYS A 73 18.74 -6.58 -0.71
CA LYS A 73 19.39 -7.77 -0.17
C LYS A 73 18.46 -8.50 0.78
N LEU A 74 17.82 -7.78 1.69
CA LEU A 74 16.86 -8.34 2.64
C LEU A 74 15.62 -8.86 1.93
N PHE A 75 15.16 -8.17 0.89
CA PHE A 75 14.04 -8.63 0.06
C PHE A 75 14.36 -9.98 -0.57
N GLN A 76 15.52 -10.13 -1.20
CA GLN A 76 15.96 -11.41 -1.76
C GLN A 76 16.18 -12.48 -0.67
N GLN A 77 16.65 -12.08 0.51
CA GLN A 77 16.88 -12.99 1.63
C GLN A 77 15.56 -13.55 2.16
N TYR A 78 14.55 -12.71 2.39
CA TYR A 78 13.34 -13.12 3.10
C TYR A 78 12.17 -13.45 2.18
N ILE A 79 12.02 -12.80 1.03
CA ILE A 79 10.96 -13.10 0.05
C ILE A 79 11.43 -14.23 -0.84
N LYS A 80 10.85 -15.42 -0.63
CA LYS A 80 11.24 -16.66 -1.28
C LYS A 80 10.54 -16.87 -2.61
N GLU A 81 9.27 -16.46 -2.69
CA GLU A 81 8.48 -16.58 -3.91
C GLU A 81 7.66 -15.32 -4.14
N GLN A 82 7.49 -14.99 -5.41
CA GLN A 82 6.64 -13.92 -5.88
C GLN A 82 5.62 -14.50 -6.85
N LEU A 83 4.34 -14.37 -6.50
CA LEU A 83 3.25 -15.00 -7.22
C LEU A 83 2.37 -13.94 -7.87
N VAL A 84 1.80 -14.27 -9.01
CA VAL A 84 0.75 -13.51 -9.68
C VAL A 84 -0.47 -14.40 -9.80
N ILE A 85 -1.56 -13.98 -9.18
CA ILE A 85 -2.85 -14.65 -9.26
C ILE A 85 -3.71 -13.92 -10.28
N GLU A 86 -4.18 -14.61 -11.31
CA GLU A 86 -5.01 -14.07 -12.38
C GLU A 86 -6.02 -15.14 -12.81
N ASP A 87 -7.32 -14.84 -12.76
CA ASP A 87 -8.41 -15.79 -13.09
C ASP A 87 -8.32 -17.15 -12.36
N GLY A 88 -7.77 -17.17 -11.15
CA GLY A 88 -7.58 -18.38 -10.36
C GLY A 88 -6.33 -19.19 -10.71
N GLU A 89 -5.62 -18.83 -11.78
CA GLU A 89 -4.29 -19.34 -12.07
C GLU A 89 -3.25 -18.64 -11.20
N VAL A 90 -2.27 -19.40 -10.71
CA VAL A 90 -1.15 -18.89 -9.91
C VAL A 90 0.13 -19.15 -10.70
N LYS A 91 0.90 -18.09 -10.96
CA LYS A 91 2.19 -18.17 -11.66
C LYS A 91 3.27 -17.47 -10.84
N THR A 92 4.47 -18.03 -10.84
CA THR A 92 5.64 -17.36 -10.25
C THR A 92 6.17 -16.30 -11.21
N ASP A 93 6.46 -15.11 -10.69
CA ASP A 93 7.03 -13.99 -11.43
C ASP A 93 7.92 -13.15 -10.50
N ASP A 94 9.23 -13.17 -10.74
CA ASP A 94 10.21 -12.43 -9.94
C ASP A 94 10.06 -10.90 -10.02
N GLN A 95 9.20 -10.41 -10.93
CA GLN A 95 8.85 -9.01 -11.08
C GLN A 95 7.42 -8.70 -10.60
N ALA A 96 6.75 -9.61 -9.88
CA ALA A 96 5.39 -9.37 -9.37
C ALA A 96 5.31 -8.10 -8.52
N TYR A 97 6.37 -7.76 -7.77
CA TYR A 97 6.44 -6.53 -6.96
C TYR A 97 6.40 -5.23 -7.79
N LEU A 98 6.72 -5.30 -9.09
CA LEU A 98 6.60 -4.16 -10.00
C LEU A 98 5.17 -3.92 -10.48
N ILE A 99 4.24 -4.87 -10.29
CA ILE A 99 2.84 -4.72 -10.70
C ILE A 99 2.23 -3.49 -10.02
N ASP A 100 1.63 -2.64 -10.85
CA ASP A 100 0.93 -1.43 -10.41
C ASP A 100 -0.53 -1.77 -10.09
N VAL A 101 -0.82 -1.86 -8.79
CA VAL A 101 -2.15 -2.17 -8.26
C VAL A 101 -3.22 -1.20 -8.77
N LYS A 102 -2.89 0.08 -8.99
CA LYS A 102 -3.83 1.09 -9.53
C LYS A 102 -4.18 0.79 -10.98
N LYS A 103 -3.18 0.42 -11.80
CA LYS A 103 -3.40 0.02 -13.20
C LYS A 103 -4.24 -1.25 -13.26
N GLU A 104 -3.96 -2.23 -12.41
CA GLU A 104 -4.74 -3.47 -12.35
C GLU A 104 -6.20 -3.24 -11.86
N GLN A 105 -6.44 -2.31 -10.92
CA GLN A 105 -7.79 -1.87 -10.57
C GLN A 105 -8.51 -1.19 -11.75
N THR A 106 -7.80 -0.41 -12.55
CA THR A 106 -8.37 0.24 -13.75
C THR A 106 -8.70 -0.79 -14.84
N ARG A 107 -7.82 -1.79 -15.01
CA ARG A 107 -8.03 -2.94 -15.90
C ARG A 107 -9.27 -3.74 -15.50
N ALA A 108 -9.46 -4.01 -14.21
CA ALA A 108 -10.66 -4.68 -13.69
C ALA A 108 -11.95 -3.90 -13.98
N LYS A 109 -11.94 -2.57 -13.82
CA LYS A 109 -13.10 -1.72 -14.17
C LYS A 109 -13.44 -1.75 -15.67
N ALA A 110 -12.47 -2.06 -16.51
CA ALA A 110 -12.66 -2.25 -17.95
C ALA A 110 -13.08 -3.70 -18.32
N GLY A 111 -13.47 -4.52 -17.34
CA GLY A 111 -13.94 -5.90 -17.55
C GLY A 111 -12.84 -6.91 -17.86
N LYS A 112 -11.57 -6.54 -17.70
CA LYS A 112 -10.42 -7.44 -17.89
C LYS A 112 -10.02 -8.08 -16.56
N SER A 113 -9.37 -9.23 -16.62
CA SER A 113 -8.83 -9.85 -15.40
C SER A 113 -7.80 -8.96 -14.71
N ARG A 114 -7.69 -9.11 -13.40
CA ARG A 114 -6.77 -8.37 -12.54
C ARG A 114 -5.64 -9.29 -12.15
N ARG A 115 -4.39 -8.86 -12.36
CA ARG A 115 -3.23 -9.54 -11.78
C ARG A 115 -3.09 -9.13 -10.33
N LEU A 116 -3.05 -10.11 -9.44
CA LEU A 116 -2.93 -9.94 -8.00
C LEU A 116 -1.55 -10.46 -7.55
N PRO A 117 -0.59 -9.57 -7.31
CA PRO A 117 0.70 -9.98 -6.78
C PRO A 117 0.56 -10.46 -5.33
N LEU A 118 1.19 -11.57 -4.99
CA LEU A 118 1.28 -12.10 -3.64
C LEU A 118 2.72 -12.50 -3.36
N PHE A 119 3.28 -12.05 -2.25
CA PHE A 119 4.67 -12.34 -1.89
C PHE A 119 4.70 -13.38 -0.78
N VAL A 120 5.47 -14.45 -0.96
CA VAL A 120 5.66 -15.48 0.07
C VAL A 120 7.05 -15.28 0.66
N GLY A 121 7.07 -14.91 1.93
CA GLY A 121 8.28 -14.71 2.71
C GLY A 121 8.46 -15.74 3.81
N GLU A 122 9.68 -15.92 4.27
CA GLU A 122 10.01 -16.77 5.41
C GLU A 122 10.97 -16.05 6.35
N LYS A 123 10.61 -15.98 7.64
CA LYS A 123 11.43 -15.37 8.70
C LYS A 123 11.26 -16.19 9.99
N ASP A 124 12.36 -16.54 10.65
CA ASP A 124 12.36 -17.29 11.91
C ASP A 124 11.55 -18.61 11.84
N GLY A 125 11.59 -19.30 10.69
CA GLY A 125 10.83 -20.53 10.44
C GLY A 125 9.32 -20.34 10.22
N LYS A 126 8.82 -19.10 10.20
CA LYS A 126 7.43 -18.77 9.92
C LYS A 126 7.26 -18.31 8.47
N LYS A 127 6.22 -18.81 7.80
CA LYS A 127 5.82 -18.35 6.46
C LYS A 127 4.86 -17.17 6.54
N PHE A 128 5.07 -16.20 5.66
CA PHE A 128 4.26 -14.99 5.54
C PHE A 128 3.74 -14.87 4.11
N TYR A 129 2.47 -14.50 3.97
CA TYR A 129 1.83 -14.19 2.70
C TYR A 129 1.47 -12.70 2.69
N ILE A 130 2.20 -11.91 1.90
CA ILE A 130 2.08 -10.45 1.88
C ILE A 130 1.29 -10.03 0.65
N ALA A 131 0.11 -9.44 0.88
CA ALA A 131 -0.78 -8.98 -0.17
C ALA A 131 -0.81 -7.44 -0.20
N PRO A 132 -0.53 -6.80 -1.35
CA PRO A 132 -0.76 -5.39 -1.54
C PRO A 132 -2.24 -5.13 -1.82
N ILE A 133 -2.76 -4.09 -1.17
CA ILE A 133 -4.14 -3.63 -1.29
C ILE A 133 -4.18 -2.13 -1.52
N ARG A 134 -5.22 -1.66 -2.21
CA ARG A 134 -5.34 -0.25 -2.57
C ARG A 134 -6.77 0.25 -2.48
N GLY A 135 -6.94 1.42 -1.89
CA GLY A 135 -8.25 2.01 -1.62
C GLY A 135 -8.29 3.52 -1.85
N LYS A 136 -9.39 4.11 -1.37
CA LYS A 136 -9.64 5.54 -1.36
C LYS A 136 -9.85 5.98 0.09
N GLY A 137 -9.07 6.95 0.55
CA GLY A 137 -9.27 7.64 1.82
C GLY A 137 -10.21 8.83 1.66
N LEU A 138 -10.06 9.85 2.52
CA LEU A 138 -10.85 11.08 2.43
C LEU A 138 -10.45 11.90 1.20
N TRP A 139 -9.16 12.20 1.04
CA TRP A 139 -8.68 13.13 0.04
C TRP A 139 -8.17 12.42 -1.21
N ASP A 140 -7.45 11.32 -1.02
CA ASP A 140 -6.82 10.63 -2.15
C ASP A 140 -6.65 9.13 -1.85
N ALA A 141 -5.81 8.49 -2.64
CA ALA A 141 -5.36 7.13 -2.51
C ALA A 141 -4.82 6.81 -1.12
N ILE A 142 -5.24 5.66 -0.61
CA ILE A 142 -4.56 4.92 0.44
C ILE A 142 -4.15 3.56 -0.12
N TRP A 143 -3.08 2.98 0.40
CA TRP A 143 -2.63 1.64 0.06
C TRP A 143 -1.99 0.97 1.28
N GLY A 144 -1.80 -0.33 1.19
CA GLY A 144 -1.07 -1.06 2.20
C GLY A 144 -0.59 -2.41 1.74
N TYR A 145 0.23 -3.02 2.59
CA TYR A 145 0.70 -4.39 2.48
C TYR A 145 0.27 -5.10 3.76
N ILE A 146 -0.44 -6.22 3.62
CA ILE A 146 -0.89 -7.03 4.77
C ILE A 146 -0.16 -8.35 4.70
N ALA A 147 0.67 -8.63 5.69
CA ALA A 147 1.29 -9.93 5.90
C ALA A 147 0.36 -10.80 6.72
N MET A 148 0.11 -12.03 6.24
CA MET A 148 -0.77 -13.01 6.88
C MET A 148 -0.05 -14.35 7.00
N ASP A 149 -0.54 -15.21 7.90
CA ASP A 149 -0.21 -16.64 7.86
C ASP A 149 -1.11 -17.39 6.85
N GLU A 150 -0.97 -18.71 6.78
CA GLU A 150 -1.77 -19.59 5.92
C GLU A 150 -3.28 -19.63 6.29
N ASN A 151 -3.64 -19.20 7.50
CA ASN A 151 -4.99 -19.13 8.02
C ASN A 151 -5.64 -17.76 7.81
N MET A 152 -4.94 -16.83 7.16
CA MET A 152 -5.33 -15.43 7.03
C MET A 152 -5.46 -14.72 8.40
N VAL A 153 -4.58 -15.06 9.35
CA VAL A 153 -4.34 -14.27 10.56
C VAL A 153 -3.25 -13.25 10.26
N VAL A 154 -3.52 -11.98 10.52
CA VAL A 154 -2.61 -10.88 10.21
C VAL A 154 -1.37 -10.98 11.11
N GLN A 155 -0.19 -10.95 10.49
CA GLN A 155 1.10 -10.96 11.19
C GLN A 155 1.73 -9.57 11.28
N GLY A 156 1.27 -8.65 10.44
CA GLY A 156 1.72 -7.26 10.40
C GLY A 156 1.19 -6.55 9.16
N VAL A 157 1.15 -5.23 9.24
CA VAL A 157 0.68 -4.37 8.14
C VAL A 157 1.60 -3.18 7.93
N TYR A 158 1.55 -2.66 6.73
CA TYR A 158 2.04 -1.33 6.40
C TYR A 158 0.96 -0.57 5.65
N PHE A 159 0.69 0.68 6.04
CA PHE A 159 -0.22 1.56 5.32
C PHE A 159 0.45 2.88 4.94
N ASP A 160 0.04 3.43 3.80
CA ASP A 160 0.42 4.76 3.36
C ASP A 160 -0.69 5.40 2.51
N HIS A 161 -0.52 6.69 2.22
CA HIS A 161 -1.46 7.52 1.54
C HIS A 161 -0.79 8.54 0.63
N LYS A 162 -1.55 9.04 -0.35
CA LYS A 162 -1.08 10.09 -1.26
C LYS A 162 -1.21 11.49 -0.67
N GLY A 163 -2.17 11.72 0.23
CA GLY A 163 -2.44 13.08 0.71
C GLY A 163 -3.48 13.21 1.82
N GLU A 164 -3.58 12.23 2.73
CA GLU A 164 -4.41 12.38 3.92
C GLU A 164 -3.82 13.48 4.84
N THR A 165 -4.68 14.09 5.67
CA THR A 165 -4.29 15.23 6.50
C THR A 165 -3.33 14.83 7.63
N PRO A 166 -2.15 15.47 7.77
CA PRO A 166 -1.23 15.27 8.89
C PRO A 166 -1.92 15.43 10.24
N GLY A 167 -1.65 14.51 11.18
CA GLY A 167 -2.26 14.50 12.51
C GLY A 167 -3.68 13.91 12.58
N LEU A 168 -4.31 13.64 11.43
CA LEU A 168 -5.61 12.96 11.31
C LEU A 168 -5.43 11.66 10.50
N GLY A 169 -5.95 11.61 9.27
CA GLY A 169 -5.88 10.42 8.41
C GLY A 169 -4.46 10.00 8.04
N ALA A 170 -3.49 10.91 8.04
CA ALA A 170 -2.09 10.54 7.82
C ALA A 170 -1.51 9.63 8.90
N ASN A 171 -2.17 9.55 10.06
CA ASN A 171 -1.71 8.71 11.15
C ASN A 171 -1.86 7.20 10.87
N ILE A 172 -2.47 6.81 9.75
CA ILE A 172 -2.45 5.40 9.31
C ILE A 172 -1.03 4.85 9.12
N LYS A 173 -0.03 5.72 8.96
CA LYS A 173 1.40 5.37 8.84
C LYS A 173 2.08 5.13 10.19
N GLN A 174 1.40 5.39 11.31
CA GLN A 174 2.00 5.35 12.64
C GLN A 174 1.96 3.93 13.21
N ARG A 175 3.00 3.58 13.98
CA ARG A 175 3.13 2.27 14.62
C ARG A 175 1.89 1.89 15.43
N TYR A 176 1.41 2.79 16.28
CA TYR A 176 0.29 2.50 17.16
C TYR A 176 -0.94 2.01 16.37
N PHE A 177 -1.21 2.59 15.20
CA PHE A 177 -2.34 2.18 14.38
C PHE A 177 -2.06 0.89 13.60
N MET A 178 -0.85 0.71 13.08
CA MET A 178 -0.49 -0.51 12.33
C MET A 178 -0.39 -1.73 13.25
N ASP A 179 0.09 -1.55 14.47
CA ASP A 179 0.29 -2.63 15.44
C ASP A 179 -1.03 -3.23 15.91
N ASP A 180 -2.13 -2.45 15.90
CA ASP A 180 -3.46 -2.93 16.27
C ASP A 180 -3.93 -4.11 15.40
N PHE A 181 -3.52 -4.13 14.13
CA PHE A 181 -3.89 -5.20 13.19
C PHE A 181 -3.17 -6.52 13.45
N SER A 182 -2.06 -6.53 14.21
CA SER A 182 -1.29 -7.76 14.41
C SER A 182 -2.07 -8.75 15.26
N GLY A 183 -2.23 -9.97 14.76
CA GLY A 183 -3.01 -11.04 15.37
C GLY A 183 -4.49 -11.06 14.94
N GLU A 184 -4.99 -10.03 14.24
CA GLU A 184 -6.39 -9.99 13.80
C GLU A 184 -6.73 -11.13 12.84
N HIS A 185 -7.88 -11.76 13.06
CA HIS A 185 -8.42 -12.78 12.17
C HIS A 185 -9.15 -12.12 11.00
N LEU A 186 -8.95 -12.62 9.76
CA LEU A 186 -9.70 -12.14 8.58
C LEU A 186 -10.86 -13.05 8.19
N LEU A 187 -10.86 -14.27 8.70
CA LEU A 187 -11.86 -15.30 8.46
C LEU A 187 -12.61 -15.59 9.75
N THR A 188 -13.92 -15.81 9.63
CA THR A 188 -14.73 -16.36 10.72
C THR A 188 -14.39 -17.82 10.98
N ASP A 189 -14.83 -18.36 12.13
CA ASP A 189 -14.74 -19.79 12.44
C ASP A 189 -15.35 -20.69 11.35
N SER A 190 -16.37 -20.18 10.66
CA SER A 190 -17.01 -20.87 9.52
C SER A 190 -16.21 -20.76 8.21
N GLY A 191 -15.03 -20.13 8.20
CA GLY A 191 -14.19 -19.91 7.02
C GLY A 191 -14.72 -18.83 6.06
N SER A 192 -15.61 -17.94 6.53
CA SER A 192 -16.14 -16.83 5.74
C SER A 192 -15.25 -15.61 5.89
N PHE A 193 -14.89 -14.95 4.79
CA PHE A 193 -14.06 -13.75 4.86
C PHE A 193 -14.84 -12.54 5.37
N LYS A 194 -14.46 -12.06 6.56
CA LYS A 194 -15.04 -10.90 7.22
C LYS A 194 -14.23 -9.63 6.92
N GLY A 195 -12.91 -9.74 6.80
CA GLY A 195 -11.99 -8.60 6.78
C GLY A 195 -11.87 -7.96 8.17
N ILE A 196 -11.36 -6.73 8.24
CA ILE A 196 -11.23 -5.95 9.48
C ILE A 196 -11.97 -4.62 9.33
N THR A 197 -12.58 -4.14 10.41
CA THR A 197 -13.29 -2.86 10.48
C THR A 197 -12.56 -1.91 11.41
N VAL A 198 -12.11 -0.77 10.89
CA VAL A 198 -11.60 0.33 11.70
C VAL A 198 -12.80 1.03 12.34
N SER A 199 -12.94 0.92 13.66
CA SER A 199 -14.17 1.20 14.39
C SER A 199 -13.91 2.10 15.60
N LYS A 200 -14.75 3.12 15.77
CA LYS A 200 -14.70 3.98 16.98
C LYS A 200 -15.28 3.28 18.21
N THR A 201 -16.07 2.25 17.98
CA THR A 201 -16.82 1.53 19.03
C THR A 201 -16.13 0.26 19.48
N ASN A 202 -15.02 -0.10 18.83
CA ASN A 202 -14.18 -1.24 19.21
C ASN A 202 -13.76 -1.14 20.68
N ALA A 203 -13.21 0.02 21.07
CA ALA A 203 -12.92 0.35 22.46
C ALA A 203 -12.01 -0.68 23.16
N ASP A 204 -11.04 -1.21 22.41
CA ASP A 204 -9.99 -2.09 22.92
C ASP A 204 -8.62 -1.40 22.84
N PRO A 205 -8.36 -0.42 23.72
CA PRO A 205 -7.09 0.32 23.72
C PRO A 205 -5.90 -0.57 24.12
N THR A 206 -6.14 -1.79 24.58
CA THR A 206 -5.09 -2.76 24.92
C THR A 206 -4.81 -3.77 23.83
N ASN A 207 -5.60 -3.74 22.75
CA ASN A 207 -5.44 -4.57 21.57
C ASN A 207 -5.34 -6.07 21.90
N LYS A 208 -6.25 -6.56 22.76
CA LYS A 208 -6.31 -7.94 23.27
C LYS A 208 -7.35 -8.79 22.57
N ASP A 209 -8.48 -8.21 22.15
CA ASP A 209 -9.42 -8.91 21.28
C ASP A 209 -8.85 -8.91 19.85
N LYS A 210 -8.92 -10.06 19.20
CA LYS A 210 -8.33 -10.34 17.89
C LYS A 210 -9.29 -11.09 16.97
N GLU A 211 -10.49 -11.38 17.49
CA GLU A 211 -11.52 -12.20 16.84
C GLU A 211 -12.84 -11.44 16.68
N ASP A 212 -12.90 -10.17 17.09
CA ASP A 212 -14.02 -9.25 16.85
C ASP A 212 -14.04 -8.65 15.44
N TYR A 213 -12.94 -8.82 14.69
CA TYR A 213 -12.74 -8.30 13.32
C TYR A 213 -12.77 -6.77 13.27
N GLU A 214 -12.39 -6.12 14.37
CA GLU A 214 -12.34 -4.68 14.50
C GLU A 214 -10.97 -4.20 14.99
N VAL A 215 -10.65 -2.95 14.70
CA VAL A 215 -9.48 -2.26 15.28
C VAL A 215 -9.89 -0.85 15.63
N ASP A 216 -9.19 -0.24 16.58
CA ASP A 216 -9.52 1.10 17.04
C ASP A 216 -9.34 2.15 15.91
N ALA A 217 -10.32 3.04 15.80
CA ALA A 217 -10.27 4.12 14.84
C ALA A 217 -9.36 5.27 15.28
N ILE A 218 -8.71 5.90 14.30
CA ILE A 218 -7.98 7.15 14.52
C ILE A 218 -8.97 8.28 14.80
N ALA A 219 -8.81 8.93 15.96
CA ALA A 219 -9.63 10.07 16.36
C ALA A 219 -9.62 11.17 15.29
N GLY A 220 -10.81 11.64 14.91
CA GLY A 220 -10.98 12.69 13.89
C GLY A 220 -10.74 12.24 12.43
N ALA A 221 -10.45 10.96 12.16
CA ALA A 221 -10.12 10.46 10.82
C ALA A 221 -11.03 9.29 10.36
N THR A 222 -12.33 9.40 10.62
CA THR A 222 -13.31 8.32 10.36
C THR A 222 -13.35 7.91 8.90
N ILE A 223 -13.38 8.87 7.97
CA ILE A 223 -13.47 8.56 6.53
C ILE A 223 -12.20 7.84 6.03
N THR A 224 -11.03 8.16 6.60
CA THR A 224 -9.80 7.43 6.30
C THR A 224 -9.89 5.99 6.83
N GLY A 225 -10.37 5.79 8.07
CA GLY A 225 -10.60 4.47 8.65
C GLY A 225 -11.63 3.63 7.88
N ASP A 226 -12.74 4.24 7.44
CA ASP A 226 -13.72 3.62 6.55
C ASP A 226 -13.08 3.21 5.22
N GLY A 227 -12.19 4.05 4.69
CA GLY A 227 -11.37 3.76 3.52
C GLY A 227 -10.50 2.52 3.71
N ILE A 228 -9.79 2.39 4.84
CA ILE A 228 -8.99 1.21 5.17
C ILE A 228 -9.88 -0.03 5.28
N SER A 229 -11.00 0.07 6.00
CA SER A 229 -11.98 -1.01 6.15
C SER A 229 -12.50 -1.51 4.80
N ALA A 230 -12.89 -0.57 3.92
CA ALA A 230 -13.36 -0.88 2.58
C ALA A 230 -12.25 -1.49 1.71
N MET A 231 -11.01 -0.97 1.82
CA MET A 231 -9.84 -1.48 1.12
C MET A 231 -9.56 -2.94 1.50
N ILE A 232 -9.54 -3.26 2.80
CA ILE A 232 -9.35 -4.64 3.29
C ILE A 232 -10.49 -5.53 2.79
N LYS A 233 -11.74 -5.14 3.02
CA LYS A 233 -12.91 -5.96 2.67
C LYS A 233 -13.06 -6.20 1.16
N LYS A 234 -12.61 -5.28 0.33
CA LYS A 234 -12.74 -5.35 -1.13
C LYS A 234 -11.54 -5.97 -1.81
N ASP A 235 -10.34 -5.46 -1.55
CA ASP A 235 -9.13 -5.84 -2.28
C ASP A 235 -8.50 -7.11 -1.68
N LEU A 236 -8.46 -7.23 -0.34
CA LEU A 236 -7.89 -8.44 0.29
C LEU A 236 -8.76 -9.68 0.05
N ARG A 237 -10.08 -9.50 -0.07
CA ARG A 237 -11.03 -10.58 -0.41
C ARG A 237 -10.64 -11.33 -1.68
N LEU A 238 -10.01 -10.66 -2.64
CA LEU A 238 -9.62 -11.27 -3.91
C LEU A 238 -8.57 -12.37 -3.75
N TYR A 239 -7.82 -12.37 -2.64
CA TYR A 239 -6.83 -13.40 -2.34
C TYR A 239 -7.42 -14.62 -1.61
N VAL A 240 -8.63 -14.52 -1.04
CA VAL A 240 -9.26 -15.59 -0.26
C VAL A 240 -9.31 -16.95 -0.99
N PRO A 241 -9.63 -17.03 -2.31
CA PRO A 241 -9.62 -18.31 -3.02
C PRO A 241 -8.24 -18.98 -3.01
N TYR A 242 -7.15 -18.21 -3.05
CA TYR A 242 -5.79 -18.75 -2.96
C TYR A 242 -5.56 -19.42 -1.61
N PHE A 243 -5.88 -18.76 -0.50
CA PHE A 243 -5.71 -19.32 0.85
C PHE A 243 -6.61 -20.54 1.10
N LYS A 244 -7.85 -20.53 0.59
CA LYS A 244 -8.73 -21.70 0.68
C LYS A 244 -8.16 -22.92 -0.08
N ASN A 245 -7.53 -22.69 -1.23
CA ASN A 245 -6.89 -23.75 -2.00
C ASN A 245 -5.53 -24.17 -1.43
N LEU A 246 -4.82 -23.29 -0.72
CA LEU A 246 -3.56 -23.60 -0.04
C LEU A 246 -3.73 -24.75 0.95
N LYS A 247 -4.82 -24.73 1.74
CA LYS A 247 -5.18 -25.79 2.69
C LYS A 247 -5.47 -27.16 2.05
N ASN A 248 -5.78 -27.18 0.75
CA ASN A 248 -6.01 -28.41 0.00
C ASN A 248 -4.74 -28.92 -0.71
N ARG A 249 -3.64 -28.16 -0.67
CA ARG A 249 -2.37 -28.44 -1.34
C ARG A 249 -1.25 -28.86 -0.38
N GLY A 250 -1.42 -28.65 0.92
CA GLY A 250 -0.56 -29.17 1.98
C GLY A 250 -1.12 -30.48 2.53
#